data_AF-A0A2D5BSF7-F1
#
_entry.id   AF-A0A2D5BSF7-F1
#
_cell.length_a   1.000
_cell.length_b   1.000
_cell.length_c   1.000
_cell.angle_alpha   90.00
_cell.angle_beta   90.00
_cell.angle_gamma   90.00
#
_symmetry.space_group_name_H-M   'P 1'
#
loop_
_entity.id
_entity.type
_entity.pdbx_description
1 polymer ?
#
loop_
_entity_poly.entity_id
_entity_poly.type
_entity_poly.pdbx_seq_one_letter_code
_entity_poly.pdbx_strand_id
1 'polypeptide(L)'
;MDLGRVAPLAVVLIVALAGGVAFWLTREPPAVDLPALDLSGAAPGVSEAVAAAQKSLQEDPEAGERWGRIGAVLDINGLQTEAIPYYRAAIERDPDWRWPYFLGICLRITDLGAAAEQFKAAERRNPDHLGLLISCGRALDQLDQSEDARERFERALKQDPQCAPALEGLAGVALRADKVDEARRLMERATKAAPRYAPAWRLLAEARDRAGDAEGGRTARDAAARGSDTMPVADAERTALARDEGVLEVHRLSREQGYVGTGRPRSGIKEWQDHLAFDPESTIAHQRLSKLYLGSGDEARAREHLQRAIDLAPKSPDPHITYGVALTDRGRFDDAEAAFRSALAKDSEAHAARVRLGSLLCATGRLDEGVRLLTAAVTHDPNDPDALYNLGAAQLEGGVAGHAAQTLSSLAEIYPQHELVWDLWAISLQKVGKESEARDVLRKGLDKAPGNIRTVNRLAWLLATARDDAVRDGAHALNAAKRLADPRNAPPSAAVLDTLAAAYAETGDFQQAIATAKMAIEMANSPPSGRPDAKLAGRIRDRLETCYKAQRPWRGLP
;
A
#
# COMPACT_ATOMS: atom_id res chain seq x y z
N MET A 1 -41.51 -61.02 -16.28
CA MET A 1 -41.16 -60.56 -17.64
C MET A 1 -42.15 -59.46 -18.00
N ASP A 2 -41.81 -58.20 -18.22
CA ASP A 2 -40.51 -57.54 -18.27
C ASP A 2 -40.68 -56.08 -17.85
N LEU A 3 -39.91 -55.68 -16.85
CA LEU A 3 -39.48 -54.30 -16.66
C LEU A 3 -38.53 -53.97 -17.80
N GLY A 4 -38.99 -53.19 -18.79
CA GLY A 4 -38.11 -52.81 -19.88
C GLY A 4 -38.71 -51.81 -20.84
N ARG A 5 -38.09 -50.62 -20.87
CA ARG A 5 -38.04 -49.68 -22.01
C ARG A 5 -39.19 -48.68 -22.17
N VAL A 6 -39.43 -47.84 -21.15
CA VAL A 6 -39.93 -46.47 -21.40
C VAL A 6 -39.25 -45.47 -20.46
N ALA A 7 -37.93 -45.30 -20.59
CA ALA A 7 -37.21 -44.11 -20.12
C ALA A 7 -35.75 -44.17 -20.61
N PRO A 8 -35.46 -43.61 -21.80
CA PRO A 8 -34.19 -42.88 -21.89
C PRO A 8 -34.32 -41.51 -22.55
N LEU A 9 -35.43 -41.17 -23.23
CA LEU A 9 -35.48 -39.94 -24.03
C LEU A 9 -35.75 -38.67 -23.21
N ALA A 10 -36.55 -38.75 -22.15
CA ALA A 10 -36.91 -37.57 -21.34
C ALA A 10 -35.77 -37.10 -20.42
N VAL A 11 -34.92 -38.03 -19.93
CA VAL A 11 -33.74 -37.69 -19.11
C VAL A 11 -32.62 -37.12 -19.98
N VAL A 12 -32.47 -37.59 -21.23
CA VAL A 12 -31.46 -37.05 -22.17
C VAL A 12 -31.79 -35.62 -22.61
N LEU A 13 -33.07 -35.24 -22.73
CA LEU A 13 -33.44 -33.86 -23.10
C LEU A 13 -33.20 -32.86 -21.96
N ILE A 14 -33.40 -33.26 -20.70
CA ILE A 14 -33.12 -32.40 -19.52
C ILE A 14 -31.61 -32.30 -19.27
N VAL A 15 -30.84 -33.37 -19.50
CA VAL A 15 -29.36 -33.33 -19.42
C VAL A 15 -28.75 -32.56 -20.61
N ALA A 16 -29.38 -32.53 -21.78
CA ALA A 16 -28.90 -31.71 -22.91
C ALA A 16 -29.19 -30.21 -22.74
N LEU A 17 -30.31 -29.83 -22.11
CA LEU A 17 -30.59 -28.43 -21.75
C LEU A 17 -29.78 -27.97 -20.53
N ALA A 18 -29.62 -28.81 -19.50
CA ALA A 18 -28.74 -28.52 -18.37
C ALA A 18 -27.26 -28.52 -18.78
N GLY A 19 -26.86 -29.40 -19.69
CA GLY A 19 -25.52 -29.46 -20.28
C GLY A 19 -25.25 -28.31 -21.23
N GLY A 20 -26.25 -27.84 -22.00
CA GLY A 20 -26.13 -26.65 -22.85
C GLY A 20 -26.02 -25.34 -22.04
N VAL A 21 -26.76 -25.24 -20.93
CA VAL A 21 -26.66 -24.10 -20.00
C VAL A 21 -25.39 -24.18 -19.16
N ALA A 22 -24.97 -25.37 -18.70
CA ALA A 22 -23.69 -25.56 -18.01
C ALA A 22 -22.48 -25.34 -18.95
N PHE A 23 -22.58 -25.71 -20.22
CA PHE A 23 -21.54 -25.46 -21.24
C PHE A 23 -21.37 -23.97 -21.56
N TRP A 24 -22.43 -23.18 -21.40
CA TRP A 24 -22.35 -21.71 -21.45
C TRP A 24 -21.90 -21.07 -20.13
N LEU A 25 -22.12 -21.71 -18.99
CA LEU A 25 -21.72 -21.21 -17.65
C LEU A 25 -20.27 -21.56 -17.25
N THR A 26 -19.60 -22.50 -17.95
CA THR A 26 -18.21 -22.91 -17.65
C THR A 26 -17.20 -22.50 -18.72
N ARG A 27 -17.60 -21.78 -19.76
CA ARG A 27 -16.64 -21.11 -20.64
C ARG A 27 -16.20 -19.84 -19.93
N GLU A 28 -14.97 -19.85 -19.41
CA GLU A 28 -14.27 -18.60 -19.17
C GLU A 28 -14.39 -17.77 -20.46
N PRO A 29 -14.87 -16.51 -20.38
CA PRO A 29 -14.92 -15.65 -21.54
C PRO A 29 -13.51 -15.61 -22.16
N PRO A 30 -13.40 -15.56 -23.50
CA PRO A 30 -12.09 -15.55 -24.15
C PRO A 30 -11.23 -14.45 -23.54
N ALA A 31 -10.04 -14.83 -23.05
CA ALA A 31 -9.14 -13.90 -22.39
C ALA A 31 -8.91 -12.68 -23.30
N VAL A 32 -9.31 -11.51 -22.82
CA VAL A 32 -9.06 -10.25 -23.50
C VAL A 32 -7.55 -10.03 -23.49
N ASP A 33 -6.95 -9.85 -24.67
CA ASP A 33 -5.53 -9.51 -24.76
C ASP A 33 -5.34 -8.08 -24.23
N LEU A 34 -4.86 -7.98 -23.00
CA LEU A 34 -4.69 -6.70 -22.31
C LEU A 34 -3.30 -6.12 -22.61
N PRO A 35 -3.19 -4.79 -22.80
CA PRO A 35 -1.91 -4.12 -22.92
C PRO A 35 -1.00 -4.47 -21.74
N ALA A 36 0.27 -4.78 -22.03
CA ALA A 36 1.26 -5.07 -21.00
C ALA A 36 1.35 -3.93 -19.99
N LEU A 37 1.26 -4.27 -18.70
CA LEU A 37 1.16 -3.32 -17.60
C LEU A 37 2.32 -3.53 -16.63
N ASP A 38 3.16 -2.51 -16.48
CA ASP A 38 4.20 -2.49 -15.46
C ASP A 38 3.67 -1.76 -14.21
N LEU A 39 3.43 -2.53 -13.15
CA LEU A 39 3.00 -2.01 -11.85
C LEU A 39 4.13 -2.03 -10.81
N SER A 40 5.38 -2.24 -11.22
CA SER A 40 6.51 -2.36 -10.29
C SER A 40 6.74 -1.10 -9.42
N GLY A 41 6.30 0.08 -9.91
CA GLY A 41 6.32 1.35 -9.18
C GLY A 41 4.99 1.71 -8.49
N ALA A 42 3.95 0.88 -8.62
CA ALA A 42 2.62 1.17 -8.11
C ALA A 42 2.46 0.74 -6.64
N ALA A 43 1.66 1.49 -5.88
CA ALA A 43 1.32 1.08 -4.51
C ALA A 43 0.42 -0.18 -4.54
N PRO A 44 0.45 -1.06 -3.51
CA PRO A 44 -0.29 -2.32 -3.53
C PRO A 44 -1.79 -2.20 -3.84
N GLY A 45 -2.46 -1.17 -3.32
CA GLY A 45 -3.88 -0.95 -3.61
C GLY A 45 -4.17 -0.58 -5.07
N VAL A 46 -3.20 -0.02 -5.80
CA VAL A 46 -3.35 0.31 -7.23
C VAL A 46 -3.43 -0.99 -8.03
N SER A 47 -2.62 -1.99 -7.68
CA SER A 47 -2.69 -3.32 -8.30
C SER A 47 -4.04 -4.00 -8.07
N GLU A 48 -4.64 -3.85 -6.89
CA GLU A 48 -5.97 -4.36 -6.58
C GLU A 48 -7.08 -3.64 -7.38
N ALA A 49 -7.03 -2.31 -7.44
CA ALA A 49 -7.98 -1.52 -8.23
C ALA A 49 -7.89 -1.83 -9.72
N VAL A 50 -6.67 -1.98 -10.26
CA VAL A 50 -6.45 -2.41 -11.63
C VAL A 50 -6.98 -3.83 -11.84
N ALA A 51 -6.73 -4.77 -10.93
CA ALA A 51 -7.22 -6.13 -11.04
C ALA A 51 -8.77 -6.20 -11.01
N ALA A 52 -9.41 -5.38 -10.17
CA ALA A 52 -10.87 -5.27 -10.13
C ALA A 52 -11.44 -4.71 -11.45
N ALA A 53 -10.84 -3.64 -11.98
CA ALA A 53 -11.23 -3.05 -13.26
C ALA A 53 -10.98 -4.01 -14.44
N GLN A 54 -9.88 -4.78 -14.43
CA GLN A 54 -9.59 -5.83 -15.40
C GLN A 54 -10.60 -6.98 -15.34
N LYS A 55 -11.03 -7.38 -14.14
CA LYS A 55 -12.09 -8.38 -13.96
C LYS A 55 -13.41 -7.89 -14.55
N SER A 56 -13.78 -6.63 -14.30
CA SER A 56 -14.96 -6.04 -14.95
C SER A 56 -14.81 -6.05 -16.46
N LEU A 57 -13.64 -5.73 -17.01
CA LEU A 57 -13.42 -5.78 -18.45
C LEU A 57 -13.58 -7.19 -19.06
N GLN A 58 -13.23 -8.25 -18.34
CA GLN A 58 -13.44 -9.63 -18.80
C GLN A 58 -14.92 -9.99 -18.98
N GLU A 59 -15.81 -9.36 -18.22
CA GLU A 59 -17.26 -9.60 -18.31
C GLU A 59 -17.89 -8.94 -19.56
N ASP A 60 -17.32 -7.83 -20.06
CA ASP A 60 -17.75 -7.15 -21.29
C ASP A 60 -16.57 -6.44 -21.97
N PRO A 61 -15.86 -7.14 -22.87
CA PRO A 61 -14.67 -6.60 -23.54
C PRO A 61 -14.94 -5.48 -24.55
N GLU A 62 -16.19 -5.34 -25.01
CA GLU A 62 -16.61 -4.36 -26.02
C GLU A 62 -17.07 -3.04 -25.37
N ALA A 63 -17.29 -3.02 -24.05
CA ALA A 63 -17.63 -1.80 -23.32
C ALA A 63 -16.42 -0.86 -23.21
N GLY A 64 -16.35 0.14 -24.10
CA GLY A 64 -15.27 1.15 -24.09
C GLY A 64 -15.17 1.92 -22.76
N GLU A 65 -16.28 2.09 -22.03
CA GLU A 65 -16.29 2.64 -20.67
C GLU A 65 -15.40 1.83 -19.69
N ARG A 66 -15.35 0.50 -19.80
CA ARG A 66 -14.52 -0.36 -18.93
C ARG A 66 -13.02 -0.21 -19.22
N TRP A 67 -12.68 -0.03 -20.50
CA TRP A 67 -11.32 0.32 -20.90
C TRP A 67 -10.91 1.70 -20.39
N GLY A 68 -11.81 2.69 -20.51
CA GLY A 68 -11.58 4.05 -20.04
C GLY A 68 -11.35 4.13 -18.53
N ARG A 69 -12.06 3.30 -17.76
CA ARG A 69 -11.90 3.16 -16.30
C ARG A 69 -10.52 2.66 -15.91
N ILE A 70 -9.98 1.63 -16.57
CA ILE A 70 -8.61 1.16 -16.29
C ILE A 70 -7.60 2.28 -16.57
N GLY A 71 -7.75 3.00 -17.69
CA GLY A 71 -6.92 4.17 -18.00
C GLY A 71 -6.97 5.24 -16.91
N ALA A 72 -8.16 5.51 -16.37
CA ALA A 72 -8.33 6.46 -15.28
C ALA A 72 -7.70 6.02 -13.97
N VAL A 73 -7.83 4.74 -13.61
CA VAL A 73 -7.15 4.15 -12.43
C VAL A 73 -5.65 4.42 -12.51
N LEU A 74 -5.05 4.16 -13.67
CA LEU A 74 -3.62 4.36 -13.90
C LEU A 74 -3.22 5.84 -13.87
N ASP A 75 -3.92 6.70 -14.63
CA ASP A 75 -3.63 8.14 -14.72
C ASP A 75 -3.76 8.85 -13.36
N ILE A 76 -4.81 8.56 -12.58
CA ILE A 76 -5.01 9.14 -11.23
C ILE A 76 -3.88 8.73 -10.27
N ASN A 77 -3.31 7.54 -10.46
CA ASN A 77 -2.19 7.04 -9.66
C ASN A 77 -0.80 7.40 -10.23
N GLY A 78 -0.74 8.31 -11.21
CA GLY A 78 0.52 8.81 -11.75
C GLY A 78 1.16 7.92 -12.82
N LEU A 79 0.50 6.82 -13.21
CA LEU A 79 0.93 5.88 -14.24
C LEU A 79 0.36 6.32 -15.60
N GLN A 80 0.70 7.55 -16.01
CA GLN A 80 0.10 8.19 -17.18
C GLN A 80 0.52 7.53 -18.50
N THR A 81 1.73 6.96 -18.55
CA THR A 81 2.23 6.25 -19.74
C THR A 81 1.48 4.94 -19.94
N GLU A 82 1.25 4.23 -18.85
CA GLU A 82 0.53 2.96 -18.79
C GLU A 82 -0.96 3.15 -19.09
N ALA A 83 -1.53 4.32 -18.78
CA ALA A 83 -2.93 4.67 -19.07
C ALA A 83 -3.23 4.84 -20.58
N ILE A 84 -2.27 5.30 -21.37
CA ILE A 84 -2.42 5.63 -22.81
C ILE A 84 -3.07 4.50 -23.64
N PRO A 85 -2.57 3.25 -23.63
CA PRO A 85 -3.15 2.18 -24.44
C PRO A 85 -4.61 1.88 -24.06
N TYR A 86 -4.98 2.01 -22.78
CA TYR A 86 -6.35 1.78 -22.31
C TYR A 86 -7.30 2.88 -22.78
N TYR A 87 -6.90 4.15 -22.74
CA TYR A 87 -7.73 5.21 -23.31
C TYR A 87 -7.87 5.11 -24.84
N ARG A 88 -6.83 4.67 -25.57
CA ARG A 88 -6.96 4.42 -27.02
C ARG A 88 -7.99 3.32 -27.31
N ALA A 89 -7.90 2.20 -26.58
CA ALA A 89 -8.85 1.11 -26.70
C ALA A 89 -10.28 1.53 -26.32
N ALA A 90 -10.43 2.43 -25.34
CA ALA A 90 -11.70 3.02 -24.96
C ALA A 90 -12.30 3.85 -26.11
N ILE A 91 -11.52 4.72 -26.75
CA ILE A 91 -11.96 5.59 -27.85
C ILE A 91 -12.44 4.78 -29.06
N GLU A 92 -11.81 3.65 -29.36
CA GLU A 92 -12.17 2.77 -30.47
C GLU A 92 -13.55 2.12 -30.28
N ARG A 93 -13.92 1.84 -29.04
CA ARG A 93 -15.14 1.10 -28.67
C ARG A 93 -16.28 2.01 -28.27
N ASP A 94 -15.96 3.04 -27.50
CA ASP A 94 -16.90 4.02 -26.98
C ASP A 94 -16.44 5.43 -27.37
N PRO A 95 -17.12 6.08 -28.33
CA PRO A 95 -16.82 7.43 -28.76
C PRO A 95 -17.32 8.49 -27.77
N ASP A 96 -17.12 8.30 -26.46
CA ASP A 96 -17.33 9.35 -25.46
C ASP A 96 -16.28 10.47 -25.62
N TRP A 97 -16.55 11.66 -25.09
CA TRP A 97 -15.63 12.80 -25.14
C TRP A 97 -14.58 12.76 -24.01
N ARG A 98 -14.85 12.05 -22.91
CA ARG A 98 -13.99 11.89 -21.74
C ARG A 98 -12.68 11.18 -22.10
N TRP A 99 -12.74 10.10 -22.88
CA TRP A 99 -11.57 9.31 -23.25
C TRP A 99 -10.54 10.06 -24.10
N PRO A 100 -10.90 10.77 -25.19
CA PRO A 100 -9.94 11.61 -25.90
C PRO A 100 -9.46 12.79 -25.03
N TYR A 101 -10.30 13.31 -24.14
CA TYR A 101 -9.87 14.34 -23.19
C TYR A 101 -8.78 13.84 -22.22
N PHE A 102 -8.99 12.71 -21.54
CA PHE A 102 -8.01 12.14 -20.61
C PHE A 102 -6.76 11.63 -21.33
N LEU A 103 -6.91 11.03 -22.51
CA LEU A 103 -5.77 10.67 -23.36
C LEU A 103 -4.92 11.91 -23.72
N GLY A 104 -5.57 13.02 -24.06
CA GLY A 104 -4.87 14.29 -24.33
C GLY A 104 -4.09 14.80 -23.12
N ILE A 105 -4.62 14.63 -21.90
CA ILE A 105 -3.90 14.98 -20.67
C ILE A 105 -2.62 14.15 -20.51
N CYS A 106 -2.70 12.82 -20.71
CA CYS A 106 -1.56 11.91 -20.61
C CYS A 106 -0.50 12.19 -21.70
N LEU A 107 -0.93 12.47 -22.93
CA LEU A 107 -0.03 12.72 -24.05
C LEU A 107 0.69 14.06 -24.00
N ARG A 108 0.19 15.05 -23.25
CA ARG A 108 0.70 16.43 -23.27
C ARG A 108 2.21 16.56 -23.02
N ILE A 109 2.80 15.64 -22.25
CA ILE A 109 4.25 15.65 -21.95
C ILE A 109 5.06 14.94 -23.04
N THR A 110 4.53 13.86 -23.61
CA THR A 110 5.26 12.98 -24.53
C THR A 110 5.06 13.33 -26.00
N ASP A 111 3.86 13.81 -26.35
CA ASP A 111 3.45 14.17 -27.70
C ASP A 111 2.35 15.25 -27.65
N LEU A 112 2.81 16.51 -27.68
CA LEU A 112 1.95 17.68 -27.59
C LEU A 112 1.02 17.82 -28.81
N GLY A 113 1.48 17.40 -30.00
CA GLY A 113 0.68 17.45 -31.23
C GLY A 113 -0.48 16.47 -31.17
N ALA A 114 -0.21 15.22 -30.77
CA ALA A 114 -1.26 14.23 -30.55
C ALA A 114 -2.22 14.65 -29.44
N ALA A 115 -1.72 15.26 -28.36
CA ALA A 115 -2.57 15.79 -27.28
C ALA A 115 -3.57 16.83 -27.80
N ALA A 116 -3.11 17.80 -28.61
CA ALA A 116 -3.98 18.82 -29.19
C ALA A 116 -5.07 18.21 -30.09
N GLU A 117 -4.75 17.20 -30.89
CA GLU A 117 -5.74 16.51 -31.74
C GLU A 117 -6.78 15.74 -30.92
N GLN A 118 -6.37 15.10 -29.82
CA GLN A 118 -7.32 14.45 -28.92
C GLN A 118 -8.22 15.48 -28.21
N PHE A 119 -7.69 16.62 -27.79
CA PHE A 119 -8.51 17.70 -27.23
C PHE A 119 -9.52 18.24 -28.24
N LYS A 120 -9.13 18.47 -29.50
CA LYS A 120 -10.07 18.87 -30.56
C LYS A 120 -11.13 17.79 -30.81
N ALA A 121 -10.77 16.51 -30.71
CA ALA A 121 -11.72 15.40 -30.85
C ALA A 121 -12.75 15.38 -29.71
N ALA A 122 -12.31 15.59 -28.47
CA ALA A 122 -13.20 15.75 -27.32
C ALA A 122 -14.09 16.99 -27.47
N GLU A 123 -13.53 18.11 -27.95
CA GLU A 123 -14.23 19.39 -28.09
C GLU A 123 -15.39 19.30 -29.10
N ARG A 124 -15.24 18.51 -30.17
CA ARG A 124 -16.33 18.27 -31.13
C ARG A 124 -17.58 17.66 -30.50
N ARG A 125 -17.44 16.94 -29.38
CA ARG A 125 -18.52 16.24 -28.69
C ARG A 125 -19.02 17.00 -27.47
N ASN A 126 -18.12 17.61 -26.71
CA ASN A 126 -18.45 18.47 -25.58
C ASN A 126 -17.74 19.82 -25.68
N PRO A 127 -18.26 20.75 -26.51
CA PRO A 127 -17.56 21.97 -26.85
C PRO A 127 -17.39 22.92 -25.67
N ASP A 128 -18.28 22.88 -24.69
CA ASP A 128 -18.34 23.84 -23.60
C ASP A 128 -17.81 23.28 -22.26
N HIS A 129 -17.08 22.17 -22.27
CA HIS A 129 -16.44 21.68 -21.05
C HIS A 129 -15.26 22.57 -20.63
N LEU A 130 -15.37 23.23 -19.48
CA LEU A 130 -14.40 24.21 -18.98
C LEU A 130 -12.97 23.65 -18.89
N GLY A 131 -12.80 22.48 -18.28
CA GLY A 131 -11.47 21.85 -18.12
C GLY A 131 -10.84 21.41 -19.45
N LEU A 132 -11.67 21.08 -20.44
CA LEU A 132 -11.22 20.71 -21.78
C LEU A 132 -10.78 21.95 -22.56
N LEU A 133 -11.55 23.03 -22.52
CA LEU A 133 -11.19 24.30 -23.17
C LEU A 133 -9.84 24.82 -22.67
N ILE A 134 -9.60 24.76 -21.36
CA ILE A 134 -8.33 25.20 -20.75
C ILE A 134 -7.17 24.30 -21.20
N SER A 135 -7.33 22.98 -21.13
CA SER A 135 -6.29 22.02 -21.53
C SER A 135 -5.97 22.09 -23.02
N CYS A 136 -7.00 22.22 -23.86
CA CYS A 136 -6.87 22.44 -25.30
C CYS A 136 -6.15 23.76 -25.59
N GLY A 137 -6.61 24.86 -25.00
CA GLY A 137 -6.01 26.18 -25.16
C GLY A 137 -4.53 26.17 -24.79
N ARG A 138 -4.15 25.52 -23.68
CA ARG A 138 -2.74 25.39 -23.27
C ARG A 138 -1.91 24.54 -24.23
N ALA A 139 -2.47 23.47 -24.77
CA ALA A 139 -1.76 22.64 -25.75
C ALA A 139 -1.52 23.38 -27.07
N LEU A 140 -2.55 24.07 -27.57
CA LEU A 140 -2.47 24.92 -28.77
C LEU A 140 -1.47 26.06 -28.59
N ASP A 141 -1.47 26.66 -27.41
CA ASP A 141 -0.55 27.74 -27.06
C ASP A 141 0.91 27.31 -27.09
N GLN A 142 1.21 26.11 -26.59
CA GLN A 142 2.54 25.51 -26.64
C GLN A 142 2.95 25.06 -28.05
N LEU A 143 1.99 24.92 -28.97
CA LEU A 143 2.20 24.65 -30.40
C LEU A 143 2.28 25.95 -31.23
N ASP A 144 2.43 27.11 -30.59
CA ASP A 144 2.43 28.44 -31.20
C ASP A 144 1.12 28.80 -31.95
N GLN A 145 0.02 28.09 -31.69
CA GLN A 145 -1.31 28.38 -32.23
C GLN A 145 -2.06 29.38 -31.34
N SER A 146 -1.48 30.58 -31.21
CA SER A 146 -1.89 31.59 -30.21
C SER A 146 -3.32 32.11 -30.39
N GLU A 147 -3.82 32.25 -31.62
CA GLU A 147 -5.19 32.71 -31.87
C GLU A 147 -6.23 31.65 -31.48
N ASP A 148 -6.00 30.40 -31.85
CA ASP A 148 -6.88 29.29 -31.46
C ASP A 148 -6.87 29.09 -29.94
N ALA A 149 -5.70 29.21 -29.30
CA ALA A 149 -5.56 29.16 -27.85
C ALA A 149 -6.35 30.29 -27.17
N ARG A 150 -6.22 31.52 -27.67
CA ARG A 150 -6.94 32.69 -27.18
C ARG A 150 -8.46 32.48 -27.22
N GLU A 151 -8.97 31.96 -28.33
CA GLU A 151 -10.41 31.66 -28.49
C GLU A 151 -10.91 30.70 -27.38
N ARG A 152 -10.17 29.62 -27.09
CA ARG A 152 -10.55 28.64 -26.06
C ARG A 152 -10.56 29.27 -24.67
N PHE A 153 -9.54 30.06 -24.32
CA PHE A 153 -9.49 30.71 -23.02
C PHE A 153 -10.59 31.78 -22.87
N GLU A 154 -10.91 32.53 -23.93
CA GLU A 154 -12.01 33.50 -23.89
C GLU A 154 -13.37 32.80 -23.73
N ARG A 155 -13.57 31.64 -24.36
CA ARG A 155 -14.76 30.81 -24.15
C ARG A 155 -14.84 30.27 -22.72
N ALA A 156 -13.73 29.81 -22.15
CA ALA A 156 -13.67 29.41 -20.75
C ALA A 156 -14.03 30.58 -19.80
N LEU A 157 -13.58 31.80 -20.09
CA LEU A 157 -13.89 32.98 -19.28
C LEU A 157 -15.32 33.51 -19.44
N LYS A 158 -16.00 33.19 -20.54
CA LYS A 158 -17.44 33.44 -20.66
C LYS A 158 -18.25 32.58 -19.69
N GLN A 159 -17.78 31.38 -19.38
CA GLN A 159 -18.41 30.47 -18.43
C GLN A 159 -18.05 30.85 -16.98
N ASP A 160 -16.76 31.05 -16.72
CA ASP A 160 -16.25 31.50 -15.42
C ASP A 160 -15.30 32.70 -15.59
N PRO A 161 -15.79 33.93 -15.38
CA PRO A 161 -14.99 35.16 -15.51
C PRO A 161 -13.78 35.26 -14.55
N GLN A 162 -13.74 34.43 -13.52
CA GLN A 162 -12.68 34.37 -12.51
C GLN A 162 -11.81 33.10 -12.64
N CYS A 163 -11.97 32.32 -13.71
CA CYS A 163 -11.20 31.11 -13.95
C CYS A 163 -9.69 31.43 -14.08
N ALA A 164 -8.95 31.22 -12.99
CA ALA A 164 -7.54 31.59 -12.90
C ALA A 164 -6.65 30.90 -13.97
N PRO A 165 -6.83 29.62 -14.33
CA PRO A 165 -6.07 28.98 -15.42
C PRO A 165 -6.37 29.54 -16.82
N ALA A 166 -7.60 30.00 -17.07
CA ALA A 166 -7.93 30.63 -18.35
C ALA A 166 -7.35 32.04 -18.44
N LEU A 167 -7.36 32.79 -17.33
CA LEU A 167 -6.67 34.07 -17.22
C LEU A 167 -5.15 33.91 -17.41
N GLU A 168 -4.56 32.87 -16.80
CA GLU A 168 -3.15 32.47 -16.97
C GLU A 168 -2.80 32.22 -18.43
N GLY A 169 -3.60 31.40 -19.11
CA GLY A 169 -3.43 31.13 -20.54
C GLY A 169 -3.42 32.39 -21.40
N LEU A 170 -4.40 33.28 -21.21
CA LEU A 170 -4.45 34.56 -21.93
C LEU A 170 -3.27 35.47 -21.60
N ALA A 171 -2.83 35.52 -20.34
CA ALA A 171 -1.67 36.33 -19.97
C ALA A 171 -0.38 35.80 -20.60
N GLY A 172 -0.21 34.48 -20.70
CA GLY A 172 0.89 33.87 -21.44
C GLY A 172 0.89 34.28 -22.91
N VAL A 173 -0.27 34.20 -23.56
CA VAL A 173 -0.45 34.64 -24.97
C VAL A 173 -0.10 36.12 -25.12
N ALA A 174 -0.59 36.96 -24.20
CA ALA A 174 -0.31 38.40 -24.20
C ALA A 174 1.18 38.70 -23.99
N LEU A 175 1.90 37.99 -23.11
CA LEU A 175 3.34 38.19 -22.88
C LEU A 175 4.20 37.83 -24.09
N ARG A 176 3.86 36.76 -24.82
CA ARG A 176 4.53 36.40 -26.09
C ARG A 176 4.26 37.43 -27.19
N ALA A 177 3.08 38.04 -27.19
CA ALA A 177 2.74 39.16 -28.06
C ALA A 177 3.27 40.53 -27.57
N ASP A 178 4.13 40.55 -26.55
CA ASP A 178 4.72 41.73 -25.91
C ASP A 178 3.68 42.73 -25.32
N LYS A 179 2.46 42.27 -25.05
CA LYS A 179 1.38 43.06 -24.43
C LYS A 179 1.45 42.98 -22.90
N VAL A 180 2.54 43.50 -22.33
CA VAL A 180 2.88 43.38 -20.90
C VAL A 180 1.77 43.91 -19.96
N ASP A 181 1.14 45.04 -20.31
CA ASP A 181 0.05 45.62 -19.50
C ASP A 181 -1.27 44.83 -19.54
N GLU A 182 -1.55 44.14 -20.64
CA GLU A 182 -2.70 43.23 -20.73
C GLU A 182 -2.45 42.02 -19.81
N ALA A 183 -1.28 41.40 -19.93
CA ALA A 183 -0.88 40.25 -19.11
C ALA A 183 -0.90 40.56 -17.61
N ARG A 184 -0.36 41.72 -17.20
CA ARG A 184 -0.36 42.15 -15.79
C ARG A 184 -1.78 42.25 -15.24
N ARG A 185 -2.71 42.89 -15.97
CA ARG A 185 -4.12 43.04 -15.55
C ARG A 185 -4.84 41.69 -15.45
N LEU A 186 -4.58 40.78 -16.37
CA LEU A 186 -5.13 39.41 -16.33
C LEU A 186 -4.61 38.66 -15.09
N MET A 187 -3.32 38.79 -14.77
CA MET A 187 -2.71 38.12 -13.61
C MET A 187 -3.08 38.74 -12.26
N GLU A 188 -3.29 40.05 -12.19
CA GLU A 188 -3.88 40.69 -11.01
C GLU A 188 -5.31 40.17 -10.73
N ARG A 189 -6.09 39.83 -11.77
CA ARG A 189 -7.38 39.15 -11.60
C ARG A 189 -7.20 37.70 -11.16
N ALA A 190 -6.34 36.95 -11.83
CA ALA A 190 -6.11 35.53 -11.54
C ALA A 190 -5.63 35.29 -10.10
N THR A 191 -4.72 36.14 -9.61
CA THR A 191 -4.18 36.06 -8.24
C THR A 191 -5.19 36.48 -7.17
N LYS A 192 -6.17 37.34 -7.50
CA LYS A 192 -7.31 37.62 -6.61
C LYS A 192 -8.28 36.46 -6.56
N ALA A 193 -8.58 35.86 -7.71
CA ALA A 193 -9.49 34.72 -7.82
C ALA A 193 -8.93 33.45 -7.15
N ALA A 194 -7.63 33.18 -7.34
CA ALA A 194 -6.95 32.04 -6.76
C ALA A 194 -5.61 32.45 -6.09
N PRO A 195 -5.64 32.98 -4.85
CA PRO A 195 -4.43 33.50 -4.17
C PRO A 195 -3.33 32.46 -3.93
N ARG A 196 -3.65 31.17 -3.97
CA ARG A 196 -2.69 30.07 -3.80
C ARG A 196 -2.21 29.47 -5.12
N TYR A 197 -2.70 29.92 -6.27
CA TYR A 197 -2.28 29.35 -7.57
C TYR A 197 -0.92 29.92 -7.99
N ALA A 198 0.14 29.15 -7.77
CA ALA A 198 1.52 29.60 -7.98
C ALA A 198 1.84 30.01 -9.44
N PRO A 199 1.34 29.32 -10.49
CA PRO A 199 1.57 29.74 -11.88
C PRO A 199 1.11 31.16 -12.20
N ALA A 200 -0.04 31.60 -11.68
CA ALA A 200 -0.52 32.97 -11.89
C ALA A 200 0.41 34.02 -11.23
N TRP A 201 0.95 33.71 -10.05
CA TRP A 201 1.92 34.58 -9.40
C TRP A 201 3.27 34.63 -10.13
N ARG A 202 3.71 33.52 -10.74
CA ARG A 202 4.94 33.49 -11.57
C ARG A 202 4.80 34.38 -12.80
N LEU A 203 3.70 34.27 -13.54
CA LEU A 203 3.44 35.13 -14.69
C LEU A 203 3.20 36.60 -14.29
N LEU A 204 2.61 36.86 -13.12
CA LEU A 204 2.51 38.23 -12.59
C LEU A 204 3.90 38.82 -12.30
N ALA A 205 4.80 38.02 -11.73
CA ALA A 205 6.17 38.46 -11.46
C ALA A 205 6.88 38.83 -12.76
N GLU A 206 6.81 37.96 -13.78
CA GLU A 206 7.39 38.21 -15.10
C GLU A 206 6.81 39.48 -15.74
N ALA A 207 5.49 39.64 -15.75
CA ALA A 207 4.85 40.83 -16.31
C ALA A 207 5.28 42.12 -15.59
N ARG A 208 5.47 42.07 -14.26
CA ARG A 208 5.94 43.22 -13.47
C ARG A 208 7.41 43.54 -13.70
N ASP A 209 8.26 42.53 -13.81
CA ASP A 209 9.67 42.72 -14.14
C ASP A 209 9.83 43.38 -15.52
N ARG A 210 9.09 42.89 -16.53
CA ARG A 210 9.09 43.48 -17.89
C ARG A 210 8.50 44.89 -17.92
N ALA A 211 7.63 45.23 -16.97
CA ALA A 211 7.10 46.59 -16.77
C ALA A 211 8.00 47.51 -15.92
N GLY A 212 9.13 47.03 -15.40
CA GLY A 212 10.05 47.79 -14.54
C GLY A 212 9.65 47.87 -13.06
N ASP A 213 8.63 47.14 -12.62
CA ASP A 213 8.19 47.04 -11.22
C ASP A 213 8.92 45.91 -10.49
N ALA A 214 10.19 46.15 -10.15
CA ALA A 214 11.05 45.14 -9.51
C ALA A 214 10.57 44.72 -8.09
N GLU A 215 9.91 45.63 -7.36
CA GLU A 215 9.41 45.36 -6.02
C GLU A 215 8.13 44.50 -6.06
N GLY A 216 7.20 44.86 -6.94
CA GLY A 216 6.00 44.06 -7.18
C GLY A 216 6.34 42.70 -7.81
N GLY A 217 7.39 42.61 -8.62
CA GLY A 217 7.94 41.36 -9.15
C GLY A 217 8.47 40.44 -8.04
N ARG A 218 9.28 40.97 -7.11
CA ARG A 218 9.75 40.21 -5.92
C ARG A 218 8.59 39.68 -5.08
N THR A 219 7.62 40.55 -4.77
CA THR A 219 6.44 40.18 -3.97
C THR A 219 5.65 39.04 -4.62
N ALA A 220 5.50 39.07 -5.93
CA ALA A 220 4.81 38.03 -6.68
C ALA A 220 5.58 36.70 -6.66
N ARG A 221 6.91 36.70 -6.78
CA ARG A 221 7.72 35.46 -6.64
C ARG A 221 7.61 34.85 -5.25
N ASP A 222 7.62 35.67 -4.20
CA ASP A 222 7.44 35.22 -2.83
C ASP A 222 6.06 34.58 -2.61
N ALA A 223 5.03 35.15 -3.23
CA ALA A 223 3.68 34.58 -3.21
C ALA A 223 3.62 33.24 -3.99
N ALA A 224 4.28 33.15 -5.14
CA ALA A 224 4.39 31.91 -5.90
C ALA A 224 5.08 30.80 -5.09
N ALA A 225 6.16 31.11 -4.37
CA ALA A 225 6.90 30.15 -3.54
C ALA A 225 6.06 29.58 -2.38
N ARG A 226 5.03 30.30 -1.92
CA ARG A 226 4.07 29.84 -0.90
C ARG A 226 2.82 29.18 -1.49
N GLY A 227 2.67 29.22 -2.82
CA GLY A 227 1.53 28.72 -3.55
C GLY A 227 1.60 27.22 -3.86
N SER A 228 0.63 26.76 -4.64
CA SER A 228 0.51 25.41 -5.17
C SER A 228 0.50 25.46 -6.70
N ASP A 229 1.20 24.50 -7.33
CA ASP A 229 1.18 24.31 -8.78
C ASP A 229 -0.07 23.56 -9.27
N THR A 230 -0.91 23.08 -8.36
CA THR A 230 -2.15 22.39 -8.71
C THR A 230 -3.14 23.38 -9.34
N MET A 231 -3.70 22.99 -10.49
CA MET A 231 -4.70 23.78 -11.17
C MET A 231 -5.97 23.90 -10.29
N PRO A 232 -6.47 25.11 -10.00
CA PRO A 232 -7.63 25.32 -9.13
C PRO A 232 -8.98 24.98 -9.79
N VAL A 233 -8.96 24.38 -10.98
CA VAL A 233 -10.16 23.85 -11.64
C VAL A 233 -10.19 22.36 -11.33
N ALA A 234 -11.11 21.96 -10.46
CA ALA A 234 -11.38 20.55 -10.24
C ALA A 234 -11.98 19.98 -11.54
N ASP A 235 -11.31 18.98 -12.12
CA ASP A 235 -11.87 18.22 -13.22
C ASP A 235 -12.95 17.29 -12.65
N ALA A 236 -14.20 17.74 -12.72
CA ALA A 236 -15.35 17.07 -12.12
C ALA A 236 -15.54 15.66 -12.70
N GLU A 237 -15.20 15.46 -13.98
CA GLU A 237 -15.33 14.16 -14.66
C GLU A 237 -14.24 13.19 -14.21
N ARG A 238 -12.98 13.65 -14.19
CA ARG A 238 -11.88 12.84 -13.64
C ARG A 238 -12.12 12.50 -12.17
N THR A 239 -12.75 13.41 -11.43
CA THR A 239 -13.10 13.21 -10.02
C THR A 239 -14.29 12.25 -9.84
N ALA A 240 -15.32 12.35 -10.67
CA ALA A 240 -16.48 11.45 -10.64
C ALA A 240 -16.07 10.01 -10.97
N LEU A 241 -15.27 9.84 -12.03
CA LEU A 241 -14.73 8.54 -12.41
C LEU A 241 -13.85 7.94 -11.31
N ALA A 242 -13.12 8.79 -10.58
CA ALA A 242 -12.32 8.36 -9.44
C ALA A 242 -13.16 7.92 -8.21
N ARG A 243 -14.40 8.41 -8.08
CA ARG A 243 -15.34 8.01 -7.01
C ARG A 243 -16.01 6.69 -7.34
N ASP A 244 -16.52 6.54 -8.56
CA ASP A 244 -17.27 5.36 -9.00
C ASP A 244 -16.45 4.07 -8.88
N GLU A 245 -15.12 4.17 -8.96
CA GLU A 245 -14.20 3.03 -8.97
C GLU A 245 -13.38 2.89 -7.67
N GLY A 246 -13.63 3.70 -6.62
CA GLY A 246 -12.82 3.67 -5.38
C GLY A 246 -11.34 4.05 -5.58
N VAL A 247 -10.97 4.54 -6.77
CA VAL A 247 -9.60 4.85 -7.18
C VAL A 247 -9.01 6.01 -6.39
N LEU A 248 -9.83 7.02 -6.10
CA LEU A 248 -9.43 8.16 -5.27
C LEU A 248 -9.21 7.75 -3.81
N GLU A 249 -9.77 6.62 -3.39
CA GLU A 249 -9.59 6.06 -2.06
C GLU A 249 -8.27 5.30 -1.97
N VAL A 250 -8.01 4.42 -2.93
CA VAL A 250 -6.75 3.65 -3.07
C VAL A 250 -5.52 4.57 -3.13
N HIS A 251 -5.59 5.63 -3.94
CA HIS A 251 -4.50 6.62 -4.03
C HIS A 251 -4.25 7.30 -2.67
N ARG A 252 -5.32 7.68 -1.96
CA ARG A 252 -5.23 8.34 -0.64
C ARG A 252 -4.75 7.41 0.46
N LEU A 253 -5.18 6.15 0.47
CA LEU A 253 -4.70 5.13 1.40
C LEU A 253 -3.20 4.90 1.26
N SER A 254 -2.71 4.83 0.01
CA SER A 254 -1.30 4.67 -0.30
C SER A 254 -0.47 5.88 0.19
N ARG A 255 -1.01 7.10 0.04
CA ARG A 255 -0.37 8.32 0.55
C ARG A 255 -0.43 8.44 2.06
N GLU A 256 -1.55 8.06 2.69
CA GLU A 256 -1.69 8.00 4.14
C GLU A 256 -0.58 7.13 4.74
N GLN A 257 -0.34 5.94 4.20
CA GLN A 257 0.74 5.05 4.65
C GLN A 257 2.11 5.74 4.53
N GLY A 258 2.38 6.44 3.42
CA GLY A 258 3.59 7.26 3.26
C GLY A 258 3.72 8.39 4.29
N TYR A 259 2.61 9.06 4.63
CA TYR A 259 2.60 10.10 5.66
C TYR A 259 2.82 9.57 7.07
N VAL A 260 2.24 8.41 7.39
CA VAL A 260 2.47 7.74 8.67
C VAL A 260 3.93 7.28 8.76
N GLY A 261 4.48 6.66 7.71
CA GLY A 261 5.87 6.22 7.68
C GLY A 261 6.90 7.37 7.76
N THR A 262 6.56 8.55 7.26
CA THR A 262 7.40 9.76 7.35
C THR A 262 7.14 10.62 8.60
N GLY A 263 6.25 10.17 9.51
CA GLY A 263 5.92 10.90 10.73
C GLY A 263 5.15 12.20 10.51
N ARG A 264 4.41 12.33 9.40
CA ARG A 264 3.63 13.52 9.00
C ARG A 264 2.12 13.27 9.02
N PRO A 265 1.50 12.87 10.15
CA PRO A 265 0.07 12.51 10.20
C PRO A 265 -0.86 13.69 9.86
N ARG A 266 -0.42 14.95 10.06
CA ARG A 266 -1.21 16.15 9.70
C ARG A 266 -1.54 16.24 8.21
N SER A 267 -0.64 15.77 7.34
CA SER A 267 -0.87 15.76 5.89
C SER A 267 -1.95 14.75 5.51
N GLY A 268 -1.92 13.55 6.11
CA GLY A 268 -2.96 12.54 5.93
C GLY A 268 -4.32 13.00 6.43
N ILE A 269 -4.37 13.67 7.59
CA ILE A 269 -5.63 14.25 8.13
C ILE A 269 -6.23 15.24 7.14
N LYS A 270 -5.42 16.18 6.63
CA LYS A 270 -5.91 17.18 5.67
C LYS A 270 -6.48 16.53 4.41
N GLU A 271 -5.81 15.51 3.88
CA GLU A 271 -6.25 14.86 2.63
C GLU A 271 -7.59 14.13 2.79
N TRP A 272 -7.84 13.50 3.95
CA TRP A 272 -9.14 12.90 4.25
C TRP A 272 -10.21 13.92 4.66
N GLN A 273 -9.84 15.07 5.24
CA GLN A 273 -10.77 16.19 5.42
C GLN A 273 -11.20 16.79 4.09
N ASP A 274 -10.25 16.97 3.17
CA ASP A 274 -10.54 17.42 1.81
C ASP A 274 -11.47 16.40 1.13
N HIS A 275 -11.26 15.08 1.33
CA HIS A 275 -12.20 14.05 0.84
C HIS A 275 -13.63 14.27 1.37
N LEU A 276 -13.80 14.48 2.68
CA LEU A 276 -15.11 14.71 3.28
C LEU A 276 -15.77 16.02 2.84
N ALA A 277 -15.01 17.02 2.40
CA ALA A 277 -15.58 18.23 1.82
C ALA A 277 -16.31 17.96 0.49
N PHE A 278 -15.94 16.89 -0.21
CA PHE A 278 -16.58 16.46 -1.46
C PHE A 278 -17.57 15.31 -1.29
N ASP A 279 -17.28 14.38 -0.38
CA ASP A 279 -18.16 13.28 -0.01
C ASP A 279 -18.30 13.20 1.52
N PRO A 280 -19.26 13.95 2.10
CA PRO A 280 -19.50 13.98 3.54
C PRO A 280 -20.04 12.66 4.12
N GLU A 281 -20.44 11.70 3.29
CA GLU A 281 -21.03 10.42 3.70
C GLU A 281 -20.09 9.23 3.48
N SER A 282 -18.84 9.50 3.11
CA SER A 282 -17.79 8.48 2.99
C SER A 282 -17.48 7.85 4.35
N THR A 283 -18.02 6.65 4.55
CA THR A 283 -17.76 5.84 5.75
C THR A 283 -16.26 5.62 5.93
N ILE A 284 -15.54 5.33 4.84
CA ILE A 284 -14.11 5.02 4.91
C ILE A 284 -13.28 6.26 5.25
N ALA A 285 -13.60 7.44 4.71
CA ALA A 285 -12.90 8.66 5.11
C ALA A 285 -13.08 8.97 6.60
N HIS A 286 -14.27 8.74 7.15
CA HIS A 286 -14.51 8.83 8.58
C HIS A 286 -13.72 7.79 9.39
N GLN A 287 -13.59 6.54 8.92
CA GLN A 287 -12.73 5.54 9.56
C GLN A 287 -11.25 5.94 9.57
N ARG A 288 -10.73 6.44 8.44
CA ARG A 288 -9.33 6.85 8.30
C ARG A 288 -9.02 8.08 9.13
N LEU A 289 -9.90 9.07 9.15
CA LEU A 289 -9.77 10.22 10.05
C LEU A 289 -9.82 9.79 11.51
N SER A 290 -10.71 8.86 11.88
CA SER A 290 -10.74 8.32 13.24
C SER A 290 -9.39 7.74 13.64
N LYS A 291 -8.79 6.88 12.81
CA LYS A 291 -7.45 6.30 13.04
C LYS A 291 -6.36 7.37 13.13
N LEU A 292 -6.34 8.33 12.21
CA LEU A 292 -5.31 9.36 12.16
C LEU A 292 -5.41 10.34 13.33
N TYR A 293 -6.61 10.79 13.68
CA TYR A 293 -6.84 11.63 14.85
C TYR A 293 -6.49 10.89 16.12
N LEU A 294 -6.86 9.60 16.21
CA LEU A 294 -6.43 8.77 17.30
C LEU A 294 -4.92 8.79 17.32
N GLY A 295 -4.19 8.29 16.32
CA GLY A 295 -2.72 8.30 16.26
C GLY A 295 -2.05 9.63 16.63
N SER A 296 -2.66 10.77 16.30
CA SER A 296 -2.16 12.11 16.62
C SER A 296 -2.40 12.62 18.04
N GLY A 297 -3.30 11.98 18.81
CA GLY A 297 -3.59 12.34 20.21
C GLY A 297 -4.96 13.00 20.42
N ASP A 298 -5.65 13.36 19.34
CA ASP A 298 -6.95 14.01 19.37
C ASP A 298 -8.08 12.98 19.49
N GLU A 299 -8.27 12.43 20.70
CA GLU A 299 -9.26 11.38 20.94
C GLU A 299 -10.71 11.85 20.72
N ALA A 300 -10.98 13.13 20.94
CA ALA A 300 -12.31 13.70 20.78
C ALA A 300 -12.75 13.61 19.31
N ARG A 301 -11.91 14.12 18.38
CA ARG A 301 -12.19 14.02 16.95
C ARG A 301 -12.15 12.59 16.43
N ALA A 302 -11.28 11.75 17.01
CA ALA A 302 -11.24 10.34 16.65
C ALA A 302 -12.59 9.65 16.92
N ARG A 303 -13.21 9.92 18.08
CA ARG A 303 -14.53 9.37 18.44
C ARG A 303 -15.66 9.96 17.62
N GLU A 304 -15.60 11.25 17.31
CA GLU A 304 -16.59 11.90 16.44
C GLU A 304 -16.65 11.23 15.06
N HIS A 305 -15.48 11.07 14.41
CA HIS A 305 -15.44 10.41 13.11
C HIS A 305 -15.73 8.91 13.18
N LEU A 306 -15.35 8.22 14.27
CA LEU A 306 -15.77 6.84 14.48
C LEU A 306 -17.30 6.74 14.55
N GLN A 307 -17.94 7.58 15.35
CA GLN A 307 -19.39 7.59 15.50
C GLN A 307 -20.07 7.84 14.16
N ARG A 308 -19.55 8.81 13.38
CA ARG A 308 -20.10 9.11 12.06
C ARG A 308 -19.96 7.92 11.09
N ALA A 309 -18.83 7.22 11.10
CA ALA A 309 -18.66 6.00 10.31
C ALA A 309 -19.64 4.88 10.73
N ILE A 310 -19.89 4.74 12.03
CA ILE A 310 -20.88 3.78 12.57
C ILE A 310 -22.30 4.17 12.14
N ASP A 311 -22.65 5.45 12.19
CA ASP A 311 -23.98 5.93 11.81
C ASP A 311 -24.27 5.70 10.32
N LEU A 312 -23.25 5.86 9.47
CA LEU A 312 -23.33 5.64 8.03
C LEU A 312 -23.38 4.15 7.66
N ALA A 313 -22.68 3.29 8.41
CA ALA A 313 -22.62 1.85 8.17
C ALA A 313 -22.85 1.03 9.45
N PRO A 314 -24.08 1.01 10.01
CA PRO A 314 -24.34 0.49 11.37
C PRO A 314 -24.16 -1.02 11.54
N LYS A 315 -24.10 -1.76 10.43
CA LYS A 315 -23.86 -3.21 10.36
C LYS A 315 -22.43 -3.56 9.94
N SER A 316 -21.62 -2.60 9.50
CA SER A 316 -20.24 -2.88 9.09
C SER A 316 -19.36 -3.09 10.33
N PRO A 317 -18.51 -4.13 10.34
CA PRO A 317 -17.50 -4.33 11.38
C PRO A 317 -16.29 -3.39 11.22
N ASP A 318 -16.08 -2.80 10.04
CA ASP A 318 -14.84 -2.10 9.67
C ASP A 318 -14.50 -0.86 10.51
N PRO A 319 -15.46 0.00 10.92
CA PRO A 319 -15.15 1.11 11.81
C PRO A 319 -14.58 0.64 13.14
N HIS A 320 -15.14 -0.43 13.70
CA HIS A 320 -14.69 -1.02 14.95
C HIS A 320 -13.32 -1.69 14.80
N ILE A 321 -13.06 -2.38 13.68
CA ILE A 321 -11.74 -2.97 13.39
C ILE A 321 -10.68 -1.88 13.28
N THR A 322 -10.94 -0.85 12.48
CA THR A 322 -10.00 0.25 12.24
C THR A 322 -9.65 0.99 13.52
N TYR A 323 -10.66 1.24 14.37
CA TYR A 323 -10.45 1.86 15.68
C TYR A 323 -9.68 0.93 16.65
N GLY A 324 -9.99 -0.36 16.67
CA GLY A 324 -9.29 -1.36 17.48
C GLY A 324 -7.80 -1.50 17.12
N VAL A 325 -7.47 -1.45 15.83
CA VAL A 325 -6.06 -1.42 15.38
C VAL A 325 -5.36 -0.16 15.90
N ALA A 326 -5.99 1.01 15.72
CA ALA A 326 -5.43 2.28 16.17
C ALA A 326 -5.22 2.34 17.70
N LEU A 327 -6.08 1.69 18.48
CA LEU A 327 -5.94 1.54 19.93
C LEU A 327 -4.80 0.59 20.31
N THR A 328 -4.66 -0.52 19.58
CA THR A 328 -3.53 -1.47 19.74
C THR A 328 -2.19 -0.77 19.53
N ASP A 329 -2.08 0.04 18.48
CA ASP A 329 -0.84 0.80 18.15
C ASP A 329 -0.43 1.77 19.28
N ARG A 330 -1.38 2.16 20.15
CA ARG A 330 -1.16 3.02 21.31
C ARG A 330 -0.94 2.28 22.62
N GLY A 331 -1.01 0.95 22.60
CA GLY A 331 -0.95 0.13 23.80
C GLY A 331 -2.21 0.18 24.66
N ARG A 332 -3.35 0.67 24.13
CA ARG A 332 -4.65 0.66 24.81
C ARG A 332 -5.36 -0.67 24.56
N PHE A 333 -4.80 -1.74 25.11
CA PHE A 333 -5.20 -3.11 24.76
C PHE A 333 -6.64 -3.45 25.19
N ASP A 334 -7.09 -3.01 26.36
CA ASP A 334 -8.46 -3.29 26.83
C ASP A 334 -9.52 -2.65 25.93
N ASP A 335 -9.28 -1.39 25.51
CA ASP A 335 -10.18 -0.69 24.59
C ASP A 335 -10.16 -1.32 23.19
N ALA A 336 -8.98 -1.75 22.73
CA ALA A 336 -8.82 -2.44 21.45
C ALA A 336 -9.61 -3.77 21.43
N GLU A 337 -9.53 -4.53 22.53
CA GLU A 337 -10.29 -5.76 22.72
C GLU A 337 -11.80 -5.51 22.64
N ALA A 338 -12.29 -4.47 23.35
CA ALA A 338 -13.69 -4.07 23.30
C ALA A 338 -14.14 -3.67 21.88
N ALA A 339 -13.28 -2.97 21.13
CA ALA A 339 -13.55 -2.58 19.75
C ALA A 339 -13.64 -3.82 18.83
N PHE A 340 -12.69 -4.75 18.90
CA PHE A 340 -12.73 -5.96 18.07
C PHE A 340 -13.91 -6.88 18.43
N ARG A 341 -14.28 -7.00 19.71
CA ARG A 341 -15.52 -7.71 20.09
C ARG A 341 -16.77 -7.01 19.58
N SER A 342 -16.79 -5.68 19.56
CA SER A 342 -17.88 -4.91 18.96
C SER A 342 -17.98 -5.19 17.46
N ALA A 343 -16.85 -5.27 16.74
CA ALA A 343 -16.83 -5.67 15.34
C ALA A 343 -17.46 -7.06 15.12
N LEU A 344 -17.07 -8.05 15.93
CA LEU A 344 -17.64 -9.41 15.87
C LEU A 344 -19.12 -9.47 16.29
N ALA A 345 -19.59 -8.52 17.11
CA ALA A 345 -21.01 -8.40 17.44
C ALA A 345 -21.83 -7.78 16.30
N LYS A 346 -21.21 -6.99 15.41
CA LYS A 346 -21.84 -6.49 14.18
C LYS A 346 -21.90 -7.56 13.11
N ASP A 347 -20.81 -8.29 12.95
CA ASP A 347 -20.68 -9.40 12.02
C ASP A 347 -19.84 -10.51 12.66
N SER A 348 -20.49 -11.63 13.00
CA SER A 348 -19.81 -12.78 13.62
C SER A 348 -18.79 -13.43 12.70
N GLU A 349 -18.90 -13.19 11.39
CA GLU A 349 -18.00 -13.69 10.34
C GLU A 349 -16.91 -12.70 9.94
N ALA A 350 -16.77 -11.58 10.64
CA ALA A 350 -15.73 -10.60 10.40
C ALA A 350 -14.33 -11.20 10.66
N HIS A 351 -13.75 -11.81 9.61
CA HIS A 351 -12.50 -12.56 9.66
C HIS A 351 -11.33 -11.72 10.16
N ALA A 352 -11.18 -10.49 9.63
CA ALA A 352 -10.15 -9.56 10.07
C ALA A 352 -10.27 -9.20 11.57
N ALA A 353 -11.48 -9.03 12.10
CA ALA A 353 -11.69 -8.79 13.53
C ALA A 353 -11.27 -10.00 14.37
N ARG A 354 -11.58 -11.21 13.90
CA ARG A 354 -11.22 -12.47 14.55
C ARG A 354 -9.71 -12.67 14.64
N VAL A 355 -8.98 -12.42 13.55
CA VAL A 355 -7.51 -12.49 13.50
C VAL A 355 -6.89 -11.43 14.43
N ARG A 356 -7.35 -10.18 14.36
CA ARG A 356 -6.84 -9.08 15.19
C ARG A 356 -7.10 -9.30 16.68
N LEU A 357 -8.31 -9.75 17.05
CA LEU A 357 -8.64 -10.09 18.43
C LEU A 357 -7.80 -11.28 18.93
N GLY A 358 -7.66 -12.33 18.11
CA GLY A 358 -6.86 -13.49 18.46
C GLY A 358 -5.39 -13.14 18.73
N SER A 359 -4.79 -12.35 17.85
CA SER A 359 -3.42 -11.84 18.01
C SER A 359 -3.26 -10.97 19.26
N LEU A 360 -4.20 -10.05 19.51
CA LEU A 360 -4.21 -9.19 20.70
C LEU A 360 -4.32 -10.00 22.01
N LEU A 361 -5.18 -11.02 22.04
CA LEU A 361 -5.36 -11.88 23.21
C LEU A 361 -4.10 -12.70 23.50
N CYS A 362 -3.41 -13.21 22.48
CA CYS A 362 -2.11 -13.85 22.65
C CYS A 362 -1.09 -12.86 23.25
N ALA A 363 -0.97 -11.66 22.68
CA ALA A 363 -0.02 -10.64 23.13
C ALA A 363 -0.29 -10.14 24.57
N THR A 364 -1.53 -10.20 25.04
CA THR A 364 -1.95 -9.83 26.41
C THR A 364 -1.94 -11.01 27.39
N GLY A 365 -1.45 -12.18 26.97
CA GLY A 365 -1.26 -13.37 27.81
C GLY A 365 -2.46 -14.31 27.91
N ARG A 366 -3.57 -14.03 27.21
CA ARG A 366 -4.77 -14.88 27.13
C ARG A 366 -4.65 -15.89 25.98
N LEU A 367 -3.57 -16.66 26.05
CA LEU A 367 -3.11 -17.49 24.94
C LEU A 367 -4.13 -18.53 24.47
N ASP A 368 -4.82 -19.20 25.39
CA ASP A 368 -5.79 -20.24 25.04
C ASP A 368 -6.96 -19.70 24.21
N GLU A 369 -7.45 -18.51 24.55
CA GLU A 369 -8.55 -17.87 23.80
C GLU A 369 -8.07 -17.33 22.47
N GLY A 370 -6.89 -16.70 22.44
CA GLY A 370 -6.28 -16.21 21.21
C GLY A 370 -6.04 -17.33 20.20
N VAL A 371 -5.47 -18.46 20.63
CA VAL A 371 -5.24 -19.65 19.78
C VAL A 371 -6.57 -20.22 19.26
N ARG A 372 -7.63 -20.27 20.07
CA ARG A 372 -8.95 -20.72 19.60
C ARG A 372 -9.49 -19.82 18.48
N LEU A 373 -9.42 -18.51 18.65
CA LEU A 373 -9.87 -17.55 17.65
C LEU A 373 -9.05 -17.63 16.36
N LEU A 374 -7.72 -17.74 16.47
CA LEU A 374 -6.82 -17.87 15.34
C LEU A 374 -7.01 -19.21 14.61
N THR A 375 -7.28 -20.30 15.35
CA THR A 375 -7.61 -21.61 14.75
C THR A 375 -8.92 -21.53 13.97
N ALA A 376 -9.94 -20.88 14.52
CA ALA A 376 -11.20 -20.64 13.81
C ALA A 376 -10.99 -19.76 12.56
N ALA A 377 -10.12 -18.74 12.64
CA ALA A 377 -9.77 -17.92 11.49
C ALA A 377 -9.07 -18.73 10.38
N VAL A 378 -8.06 -19.54 10.70
CA VAL A 378 -7.39 -20.42 9.73
C VAL A 378 -8.33 -21.51 9.19
N THR A 379 -9.31 -21.96 9.98
CA THR A 379 -10.32 -22.92 9.50
C THR A 379 -11.26 -22.29 8.47
N HIS A 380 -11.61 -21.02 8.68
CA HIS A 380 -12.47 -20.26 7.77
C HIS A 380 -11.73 -19.84 6.49
N ASP A 381 -10.51 -19.30 6.62
CA ASP A 381 -9.62 -18.98 5.51
C ASP A 381 -8.24 -19.64 5.72
N PRO A 382 -8.02 -20.82 5.12
CA PRO A 382 -6.75 -21.55 5.25
C PRO A 382 -5.55 -20.88 4.58
N ASN A 383 -5.78 -19.85 3.75
CA ASN A 383 -4.74 -19.17 3.00
C ASN A 383 -4.41 -17.79 3.58
N ASP A 384 -5.02 -17.35 4.67
CA ASP A 384 -4.68 -16.04 5.24
C ASP A 384 -3.26 -16.07 5.89
N PRO A 385 -2.28 -15.31 5.36
CA PRO A 385 -0.93 -15.30 5.88
C PRO A 385 -0.85 -14.72 7.30
N ASP A 386 -1.66 -13.72 7.63
CA ASP A 386 -1.70 -13.11 8.97
C ASP A 386 -2.28 -14.12 9.98
N ALA A 387 -3.35 -14.82 9.62
CA ALA A 387 -3.95 -15.84 10.50
C ALA A 387 -2.98 -17.00 10.75
N LEU A 388 -2.36 -17.54 9.69
CA LEU A 388 -1.38 -18.62 9.79
C LEU A 388 -0.14 -18.21 10.60
N TYR A 389 0.39 -17.02 10.34
CA TYR A 389 1.54 -16.48 11.08
C TYR A 389 1.21 -16.32 12.57
N ASN A 390 0.11 -15.63 12.88
CA ASN A 390 -0.29 -15.37 14.26
C ASN A 390 -0.59 -16.68 15.01
N LEU A 391 -1.24 -17.66 14.34
CA LEU A 391 -1.51 -18.96 14.94
C LEU A 391 -0.20 -19.73 15.22
N GLY A 392 0.71 -19.80 14.24
CA GLY A 392 1.99 -20.48 14.39
C GLY A 392 2.85 -19.86 15.50
N ALA A 393 2.89 -18.53 15.58
CA ALA A 393 3.58 -17.82 16.66
C ALA A 393 2.95 -18.09 18.03
N ALA A 394 1.62 -18.05 18.13
CA ALA A 394 0.90 -18.33 19.37
C ALA A 394 1.07 -19.78 19.83
N GLN A 395 1.05 -20.75 18.91
CA GLN A 395 1.30 -22.17 19.22
C GLN A 395 2.74 -22.39 19.72
N LEU A 396 3.72 -21.67 19.16
CA LEU A 396 5.11 -21.68 19.63
C LEU A 396 5.22 -21.14 21.07
N GLU A 397 4.54 -20.04 21.37
CA GLU A 397 4.50 -19.45 22.71
C GLU A 397 3.80 -20.37 23.71
N GLY A 398 2.75 -21.07 23.27
CA GLY A 398 1.99 -22.02 24.09
C GLY A 398 2.67 -23.35 24.33
N GLY A 399 3.90 -23.52 23.84
CA GLY A 399 4.67 -24.76 23.99
C GLY A 399 4.21 -25.90 23.09
N VAL A 400 3.27 -25.65 22.17
CA VAL A 400 2.72 -26.67 21.27
C VAL A 400 3.47 -26.67 19.94
N ALA A 401 4.80 -26.80 20.02
CA ALA A 401 5.72 -26.60 18.88
C ALA A 401 5.47 -27.55 17.69
N GLY A 402 4.91 -28.74 17.89
CA GLY A 402 4.53 -29.63 16.80
C GLY A 402 3.42 -29.07 15.91
N HIS A 403 2.37 -28.51 16.52
CA HIS A 403 1.29 -27.85 15.78
C HIS A 403 1.81 -26.57 15.11
N ALA A 404 2.68 -25.81 15.78
CA ALA A 404 3.30 -24.63 15.18
C ALA A 404 4.10 -24.97 13.91
N ALA A 405 4.88 -26.06 13.94
CA ALA A 405 5.64 -26.50 12.77
C ALA A 405 4.73 -26.82 11.58
N GLN A 406 3.55 -27.40 11.83
CA GLN A 406 2.58 -27.71 10.78
C GLN A 406 1.90 -26.44 10.23
N THR A 407 1.46 -25.53 11.10
CA THR A 407 0.86 -24.26 10.67
C THR A 407 1.85 -23.43 9.85
N LEU A 408 3.10 -23.33 10.31
CA LEU A 408 4.15 -22.56 9.65
C LEU A 408 4.66 -23.23 8.37
N SER A 409 4.59 -24.55 8.25
CA SER A 409 4.88 -25.22 6.98
C SER A 409 3.86 -24.84 5.91
N SER A 410 2.57 -24.79 6.25
CA SER A 410 1.52 -24.31 5.33
C SER A 410 1.75 -22.86 4.92
N LEU A 411 2.10 -21.97 5.86
CA LEU A 411 2.47 -20.58 5.55
C LEU A 411 3.67 -20.51 4.58
N ALA A 412 4.70 -21.35 4.77
CA ALA A 412 5.89 -21.34 3.93
C ALA A 412 5.65 -21.88 2.52
N GLU A 413 4.70 -22.81 2.38
CA GLU A 413 4.29 -23.38 1.10
C GLU A 413 3.49 -22.37 0.27
N ILE A 414 2.55 -21.66 0.89
CA ILE A 414 1.70 -20.69 0.21
C ILE A 414 2.44 -19.36 0.00
N TYR A 415 3.18 -18.91 1.01
CA TYR A 415 3.89 -17.62 1.04
C TYR A 415 5.39 -17.79 1.29
N PRO A 416 6.15 -18.34 0.33
CA PRO A 416 7.58 -18.62 0.50
C PRO A 416 8.43 -17.35 0.69
N GLN A 417 7.89 -16.17 0.37
CA GLN A 417 8.55 -14.87 0.57
C GLN A 417 8.24 -14.21 1.91
N HIS A 418 7.38 -14.81 2.75
CA HIS A 418 7.08 -14.27 4.07
C HIS A 418 8.35 -14.23 4.94
N GLU A 419 8.74 -13.03 5.39
CA GLU A 419 10.07 -12.80 5.99
C GLU A 419 10.34 -13.66 7.23
N LEU A 420 9.30 -13.92 8.02
CA LEU A 420 9.38 -14.57 9.35
C LEU A 420 8.94 -16.03 9.35
N VAL A 421 8.64 -16.64 8.19
CA VAL A 421 8.07 -18.00 8.22
C VAL A 421 9.14 -19.07 8.44
N TRP A 422 10.27 -18.95 7.73
CA TRP A 422 11.32 -19.96 7.72
C TRP A 422 12.02 -20.10 9.07
N ASP A 423 12.27 -18.98 9.76
CA ASP A 423 12.88 -19.00 11.08
C ASP A 423 11.93 -19.57 12.12
N LEU A 424 10.67 -19.14 12.17
CA LEU A 424 9.66 -19.66 13.10
C LEU A 424 9.41 -21.15 12.89
N TRP A 425 9.34 -21.62 11.64
CA TRP A 425 9.19 -23.04 11.35
C TRP A 425 10.40 -23.82 11.88
N ALA A 426 11.62 -23.34 11.65
CA ALA A 426 12.83 -23.96 12.18
C ALA A 426 12.91 -23.91 13.72
N ILE A 427 12.42 -22.86 14.39
CA ILE A 427 12.29 -22.81 15.86
C ILE A 427 11.36 -23.93 16.34
N SER A 428 10.23 -24.10 15.66
CA SER A 428 9.23 -25.11 15.99
C SER A 428 9.82 -26.51 15.88
N LEU A 429 10.53 -26.80 14.78
CA LEU A 429 11.23 -28.07 14.57
C LEU A 429 12.33 -28.32 15.60
N GLN A 430 13.12 -27.31 15.95
CA GLN A 430 14.15 -27.44 16.98
C GLN A 430 13.54 -27.77 18.36
N LYS A 431 12.41 -27.14 18.73
CA LYS A 431 11.71 -27.41 20.00
C LYS A 431 11.16 -28.83 20.10
N VAL A 432 10.86 -29.48 18.97
CA VAL A 432 10.44 -30.90 18.94
C VAL A 432 11.60 -31.86 18.68
N GLY A 433 12.85 -31.38 18.71
CA GLY A 433 14.07 -32.19 18.54
C GLY A 433 14.43 -32.55 17.10
N LYS A 434 13.72 -31.99 16.10
CA LYS A 434 13.95 -32.26 14.66
C LYS A 434 14.96 -31.30 14.06
N GLU A 435 16.19 -31.27 14.59
CA GLU A 435 17.20 -30.29 14.22
C GLU A 435 17.72 -30.43 12.78
N SER A 436 17.80 -31.66 12.27
CA SER A 436 18.16 -31.92 10.87
C SER A 436 17.13 -31.33 9.90
N GLU A 437 15.83 -31.54 10.17
CA GLU A 437 14.75 -30.93 9.39
C GLU A 437 14.78 -29.39 9.50
N ALA A 438 15.06 -28.85 10.69
CA ALA A 438 15.17 -27.41 10.90
C ALA A 438 16.28 -26.77 10.04
N ARG A 439 17.43 -27.44 9.91
CA ARG A 439 18.53 -26.99 9.03
C ARG A 439 18.09 -26.96 7.58
N ASP A 440 17.42 -28.01 7.12
CA ASP A 440 17.00 -28.13 5.72
C ASP A 440 15.92 -27.10 5.36
N VAL A 441 14.99 -26.82 6.29
CA VAL A 441 14.01 -25.73 6.18
C VAL A 441 14.68 -24.37 6.05
N LEU A 442 15.69 -24.07 6.88
CA LEU A 442 16.40 -22.80 6.79
C LEU A 442 17.19 -22.65 5.48
N ARG A 443 17.81 -23.74 4.99
CA ARG A 443 18.48 -23.75 3.68
C ARG A 443 17.48 -23.49 2.55
N LYS A 444 16.34 -24.18 2.55
CA LYS A 444 15.24 -23.93 1.60
C LYS A 444 14.76 -22.48 1.66
N GLY A 445 14.64 -21.91 2.85
CA GLY A 445 14.29 -20.49 3.03
C GLY A 445 15.31 -19.53 2.43
N LEU A 446 16.61 -19.82 2.55
CA LEU A 446 17.68 -19.04 1.92
C LEU A 446 17.70 -19.19 0.40
N ASP A 447 17.32 -20.35 -0.15
CA ASP A 447 17.15 -20.51 -1.60
C ASP A 447 16.00 -19.63 -2.13
N LYS A 448 14.96 -19.39 -1.32
CA LYS A 448 13.82 -18.52 -1.68
C LYS A 448 14.08 -17.05 -1.45
N ALA A 449 14.81 -16.70 -0.39
CA ALA A 449 15.14 -15.34 -0.01
C ALA A 449 16.61 -15.23 0.46
N PRO A 450 17.59 -15.18 -0.48
CA PRO A 450 19.03 -15.22 -0.15
C PRO A 450 19.52 -14.05 0.72
N GLY A 451 18.82 -12.91 0.69
CA GLY A 451 19.14 -11.71 1.45
C GLY A 451 18.53 -11.65 2.85
N ASN A 452 17.78 -12.67 3.28
CA ASN A 452 17.11 -12.64 4.58
C ASN A 452 18.12 -12.83 5.74
N ILE A 453 18.60 -11.72 6.27
CA ILE A 453 19.56 -11.62 7.39
C ILE A 453 19.11 -12.46 8.59
N ARG A 454 17.81 -12.47 8.88
CA ARG A 454 17.24 -13.18 10.02
C ARG A 454 17.35 -14.70 9.83
N THR A 455 17.03 -15.20 8.64
CA THR A 455 17.17 -16.63 8.29
C THR A 455 18.64 -17.05 8.29
N VAL A 456 19.56 -16.22 7.77
CA VAL A 456 21.01 -16.50 7.84
C VAL A 456 21.48 -16.57 9.29
N ASN A 457 21.08 -15.61 10.13
CA ASN A 457 21.42 -15.61 11.56
C ASN A 457 20.85 -16.85 12.27
N ARG A 458 19.62 -17.26 11.91
CA ARG A 458 18.98 -18.44 12.50
C ARG A 458 19.67 -19.73 12.12
N LEU A 459 20.12 -19.86 10.87
CA LEU A 459 20.91 -21.01 10.42
C LEU A 459 22.26 -21.06 11.13
N ALA A 460 22.98 -19.94 11.19
CA ALA A 460 24.24 -19.86 11.92
C ALA A 460 24.07 -20.24 13.41
N TRP A 461 22.99 -19.77 14.05
CA TRP A 461 22.64 -20.15 15.42
C TRP A 461 22.44 -21.66 15.56
N LEU A 462 21.66 -22.27 14.66
CA LEU A 462 21.40 -23.71 14.68
C LEU A 462 22.71 -24.51 14.49
N LEU A 463 23.52 -24.15 13.50
CA LEU A 463 24.80 -24.82 13.22
C LEU A 463 25.79 -24.70 14.39
N ALA A 464 25.74 -23.63 15.18
CA ALA A 464 26.58 -23.46 16.36
C ALA A 464 26.06 -24.20 17.61
N THR A 465 24.75 -24.40 17.73
CA THR A 465 24.12 -24.77 19.02
C THR A 465 23.31 -26.06 19.00
N ALA A 466 23.16 -26.71 17.84
CA ALA A 466 22.43 -27.97 17.71
C ALA A 466 22.93 -29.04 18.70
N ARG A 467 22.00 -29.81 19.26
CA ARG A 467 22.31 -31.00 20.07
C ARG A 467 22.85 -32.12 19.20
N ASP A 468 22.30 -32.27 18.00
CA ASP A 468 22.73 -33.24 17.02
C ASP A 468 24.06 -32.83 16.37
N ASP A 469 25.10 -33.63 16.63
CA ASP A 469 26.43 -33.48 16.08
C ASP A 469 26.44 -33.46 14.55
N ALA A 470 25.52 -34.18 13.89
CA ALA A 470 25.39 -34.20 12.43
C ALA A 470 24.81 -32.90 11.85
N VAL A 471 24.20 -32.07 12.70
CA VAL A 471 23.67 -30.75 12.33
C VAL A 471 24.69 -29.65 12.57
N ARG A 472 25.57 -29.82 13.58
CA ARG A 472 26.56 -28.80 13.94
C ARG A 472 27.61 -28.59 12.86
N ASP A 473 27.95 -27.32 12.65
CA ASP A 473 28.99 -26.88 11.75
C ASP A 473 29.55 -25.52 12.22
N GLY A 474 30.47 -25.58 13.18
CA GLY A 474 31.05 -24.38 13.80
C GLY A 474 31.76 -23.47 12.81
N ALA A 475 32.40 -24.02 11.77
CA ALA A 475 33.13 -23.24 10.78
C ALA A 475 32.17 -22.43 9.90
N HIS A 476 31.10 -23.06 9.38
CA HIS A 476 30.09 -22.34 8.61
C HIS A 476 29.30 -21.35 9.48
N ALA A 477 28.95 -21.73 10.72
CA ALA A 477 28.30 -20.83 11.67
C ALA A 477 29.14 -19.58 11.92
N LEU A 478 30.44 -19.74 12.18
CA LEU A 478 31.35 -18.64 12.48
C LEU A 478 31.53 -17.70 11.27
N ASN A 479 31.67 -18.26 10.07
CA ASN A 479 31.79 -17.46 8.86
C ASN A 479 30.53 -16.62 8.61
N ALA A 480 29.35 -17.26 8.66
CA ALA A 480 28.08 -16.57 8.49
C ALA A 480 27.87 -15.48 9.56
N ALA A 481 28.10 -15.79 10.84
CA ALA A 481 27.94 -14.83 11.94
C ALA A 481 28.94 -13.66 11.84
N LYS A 482 30.19 -13.89 11.44
CA LYS A 482 31.18 -12.82 11.22
C LYS A 482 30.76 -11.90 10.08
N ARG A 483 30.23 -12.44 8.98
CA ARG A 483 29.72 -11.63 7.85
C ARG A 483 28.54 -10.76 8.25
N LEU A 484 27.64 -11.29 9.07
CA LEU A 484 26.50 -10.54 9.61
C LEU A 484 26.94 -9.48 10.64
N ALA A 485 28.01 -9.76 11.39
CA ALA A 485 28.53 -8.85 12.41
C ALA A 485 29.48 -7.77 11.87
N ASP A 486 29.80 -7.80 10.57
CA ASP A 486 30.74 -6.88 9.95
C ASP A 486 30.17 -5.44 9.93
N PRO A 487 30.80 -4.48 10.64
CA PRO A 487 30.30 -3.11 10.74
C PRO A 487 30.21 -2.38 9.38
N ARG A 488 30.91 -2.88 8.36
CA ARG A 488 30.90 -2.31 7.00
C ARG A 488 29.56 -2.54 6.28
N ASN A 489 28.78 -3.53 6.71
CA ASN A 489 27.47 -3.84 6.13
C ASN A 489 26.35 -3.10 6.88
N ALA A 490 26.31 -3.25 8.20
CA ALA A 490 25.40 -2.57 9.12
C ALA A 490 25.88 -2.74 10.57
N PRO A 491 25.50 -1.85 11.51
CA PRO A 491 25.73 -2.08 12.93
C PRO A 491 25.09 -3.41 13.38
N PRO A 492 25.83 -4.31 14.04
CA PRO A 492 25.30 -5.62 14.41
C PRO A 492 24.27 -5.51 15.54
N SER A 493 23.18 -6.27 15.41
CA SER A 493 22.20 -6.39 16.49
C SER A 493 22.71 -7.28 17.63
N ALA A 494 22.14 -7.14 18.83
CA ALA A 494 22.46 -8.00 19.96
C ALA A 494 22.28 -9.50 19.63
N ALA A 495 21.27 -9.84 18.82
CA ALA A 495 21.01 -11.21 18.39
C ALA A 495 22.10 -11.77 17.44
N VAL A 496 22.66 -10.93 16.57
CA VAL A 496 23.78 -11.34 15.70
C VAL A 496 25.06 -11.54 16.50
N LEU A 497 25.35 -10.64 17.45
CA LEU A 497 26.49 -10.79 18.36
C LEU A 497 26.37 -12.03 19.25
N ASP A 498 25.16 -12.35 19.72
CA ASP A 498 24.89 -13.58 20.47
C ASP A 498 25.16 -14.85 19.63
N THR A 499 24.71 -14.88 18.38
CA THR A 499 25.04 -15.96 17.44
C THR A 499 26.55 -16.07 17.20
N LEU A 500 27.24 -14.93 17.02
CA LEU A 500 28.68 -14.91 16.84
C LEU A 500 29.42 -15.46 18.07
N ALA A 501 28.98 -15.10 19.27
CA ALA A 501 29.53 -15.64 20.52
C ALA A 501 29.34 -17.17 20.61
N ALA A 502 28.15 -17.67 20.23
CA ALA A 502 27.88 -19.10 20.17
C ALA A 502 28.77 -19.82 19.15
N ALA A 503 28.98 -19.22 17.97
CA ALA A 503 29.85 -19.79 16.94
C ALA A 503 31.34 -19.81 17.36
N TYR A 504 31.82 -18.77 18.03
CA TYR A 504 33.17 -18.77 18.61
C TYR A 504 33.33 -19.90 19.64
N ALA A 505 32.36 -20.06 20.53
CA ALA A 505 32.36 -21.14 21.52
C ALA A 505 32.37 -22.52 20.86
N GLU A 506 31.59 -22.71 19.78
CA GLU A 506 31.58 -23.96 19.01
C GLU A 506 32.94 -24.30 18.39
N THR A 507 33.66 -23.28 17.90
CA THR A 507 35.02 -23.46 17.36
C THR A 507 36.11 -23.54 18.42
N GLY A 508 35.76 -23.48 19.72
CA GLY A 508 36.69 -23.56 20.84
C GLY A 508 37.37 -22.23 21.24
N ASP A 509 37.05 -21.13 20.55
CA ASP A 509 37.58 -19.79 20.88
C ASP A 509 36.75 -19.12 21.98
N PHE A 510 36.88 -19.64 23.20
CA PHE A 510 36.12 -19.14 24.35
C PHE A 510 36.51 -17.72 24.76
N GLN A 511 37.71 -17.25 24.43
CA GLN A 511 38.11 -15.87 24.69
C GLN A 511 37.25 -14.90 23.87
N GLN A 512 37.13 -15.13 22.57
CA GLN A 512 36.28 -14.32 21.70
C GLN A 512 34.79 -14.53 22.01
N ALA A 513 34.36 -15.75 22.36
CA ALA A 513 32.98 -16.01 22.77
C ALA A 513 32.57 -15.16 23.98
N ILE A 514 33.41 -15.11 25.02
CA ILE A 514 33.16 -14.31 26.23
C ILE A 514 33.13 -12.81 25.92
N ALA A 515 34.10 -12.31 25.14
CA ALA A 515 34.16 -10.91 24.77
C ALA A 515 32.91 -10.49 23.95
N THR A 516 32.56 -11.28 22.94
CA THR A 516 31.41 -11.03 22.07
C THR A 516 30.09 -11.12 22.85
N ALA A 517 29.95 -12.09 23.76
CA ALA A 517 28.75 -12.21 24.60
C ALA A 517 28.54 -10.99 25.51
N LYS A 518 29.62 -10.41 26.07
CA LYS A 518 29.53 -9.17 26.85
C LYS A 518 29.06 -7.99 26.00
N MET A 519 29.58 -7.85 24.78
CA MET A 519 29.10 -6.84 23.83
C MET A 519 27.63 -7.05 23.47
N ALA A 520 27.20 -8.29 23.26
CA ALA A 520 25.80 -8.62 22.98
C ALA A 520 24.87 -8.25 24.14
N ILE A 521 25.29 -8.47 25.40
CA ILE A 521 24.55 -8.07 26.60
C ILE A 521 24.43 -6.54 26.69
N GLU A 522 25.52 -5.81 26.44
CA GLU A 522 25.52 -4.35 26.44
C GLU A 522 24.58 -3.79 25.37
N MET A 523 24.68 -4.31 24.14
CA MET A 523 23.80 -3.97 23.02
C MET A 523 22.32 -4.26 23.32
N ALA A 524 22.02 -5.35 24.03
CA ALA A 524 20.64 -5.69 24.41
C ALA A 524 20.08 -4.77 25.50
N ASN A 525 20.90 -4.31 26.46
CA ASN A 525 20.47 -3.40 27.52
C ASN A 525 20.38 -1.94 27.06
N SER A 526 21.26 -1.55 26.13
CA SER A 526 21.42 -0.17 25.68
C SER A 526 21.54 -0.11 24.14
N PRO A 527 20.49 -0.46 23.39
CA PRO A 527 20.54 -0.46 21.94
C PRO A 527 20.65 0.98 21.39
N PRO A 528 21.40 1.21 20.28
CA PRO A 528 21.52 2.52 19.63
C PRO A 528 20.18 3.11 19.17
N SER A 529 19.22 2.24 18.86
CA SER A 529 17.83 2.59 18.52
C SER A 529 16.90 1.47 18.99
N GLY A 530 15.71 1.82 19.48
CA GLY A 530 14.72 0.87 19.98
C GLY A 530 14.66 0.73 21.50
N ARG A 531 13.90 -0.27 21.98
CA ARG A 531 13.73 -0.54 23.42
C ARG A 531 14.72 -1.62 23.88
N PRO A 532 15.24 -1.54 25.13
CA PRO A 532 16.04 -2.60 25.72
C PRO A 532 15.33 -3.96 25.70
N ASP A 533 16.08 -5.03 25.43
CA ASP A 533 15.59 -6.42 25.50
C ASP A 533 16.21 -7.15 26.70
N ALA A 534 15.62 -6.91 27.87
CA ALA A 534 16.06 -7.51 29.13
C ALA A 534 15.99 -9.05 29.12
N LYS A 535 15.03 -9.63 28.37
CA LYS A 535 14.88 -11.09 28.26
C LYS A 535 16.04 -11.69 27.45
N LEU A 536 16.41 -11.07 26.33
CA LEU A 536 17.59 -11.50 25.57
C LEU A 536 18.88 -11.30 26.37
N ALA A 537 19.07 -10.13 26.99
CA ALA A 537 20.23 -9.88 27.84
C ALA A 537 20.39 -10.92 28.97
N GLY A 538 19.28 -11.31 29.60
CA GLY A 538 19.23 -12.41 30.57
C GLY A 538 19.71 -13.73 29.99
N ARG A 539 19.14 -14.18 28.86
CA ARG A 539 19.53 -15.44 28.20
C ARG A 539 21.01 -15.47 27.78
N ILE A 540 21.55 -14.35 27.28
CA ILE A 540 22.96 -14.27 26.91
C ILE A 540 23.85 -14.36 28.16
N ARG A 541 23.46 -13.68 29.24
CA ARG A 541 24.17 -13.73 30.53
C ARG A 541 24.21 -15.14 31.08
N ASP A 542 23.08 -15.85 31.06
CA ASP A 542 23.02 -17.24 31.53
C ASP A 542 24.00 -18.11 30.74
N ARG A 543 23.99 -18.05 29.41
CA ARG A 543 24.94 -18.79 28.56
C ARG A 543 26.40 -18.43 28.83
N LEU A 544 26.69 -17.15 29.01
CA LEU A 544 28.02 -16.65 29.33
C LEU A 544 28.53 -17.27 30.64
N GLU A 545 27.72 -17.22 31.69
CA GLU A 545 28.10 -17.67 33.03
C GLU A 545 28.15 -19.20 33.15
N THR A 546 27.19 -19.92 32.57
CA THR A 546 27.09 -21.39 32.76
C THR A 546 27.93 -22.19 31.77
N CYS A 547 28.19 -21.65 30.58
CA CYS A 547 28.81 -22.37 29.48
C CYS A 547 30.16 -21.75 29.07
N TYR A 548 30.18 -20.51 28.59
CA TYR A 548 31.38 -19.96 27.95
C TYR A 548 32.54 -19.76 28.93
N LYS A 549 32.28 -19.26 30.16
CA LYS A 549 33.31 -19.17 31.22
C LYS A 549 33.82 -20.54 31.67
N ALA A 550 32.98 -21.58 31.57
CA ALA A 550 33.35 -22.95 31.86
C ALA A 550 34.00 -23.67 30.66
N GLN A 551 34.34 -22.95 29.58
CA GLN A 551 34.91 -23.49 28.34
C GLN A 551 34.06 -24.60 27.71
N ARG A 552 32.73 -24.43 27.73
CA ARG A 552 31.78 -25.35 27.11
C ARG A 552 30.88 -24.62 26.12
N PRO A 553 30.64 -25.17 24.92
CA PRO A 553 29.64 -24.62 24.00
C PRO A 553 28.22 -24.75 24.55
N TRP A 554 27.29 -23.93 24.03
CA TRP A 554 25.87 -24.00 24.39
C TRP A 554 25.13 -25.04 23.53
N ARG A 555 24.20 -25.80 24.13
CA ARG A 555 23.43 -26.87 23.48
C ARG A 555 21.90 -26.81 23.70
N GLY A 556 21.40 -25.67 24.17
CA GLY A 556 20.00 -25.54 24.61
C GLY A 556 19.72 -26.27 25.93
N LEU A 557 18.73 -25.82 26.70
CA LEU A 557 18.20 -26.57 27.86
C LEU A 557 17.25 -27.66 27.37
N PRO A 558 17.25 -28.88 27.96
CA PRO A 558 16.49 -30.05 27.54
C PRO A 558 15.06 -29.76 27.06
#